data_AF-A0A8H6QBR8-F1
#
_entry.id   AF-A0A8H6QBR8-F1
#
_cell.length_a   1.000
_cell.length_b   1.000
_cell.length_c   1.000
_cell.angle_alpha   90.00
_cell.angle_beta   90.00
_cell.angle_gamma   90.00
#
_symmetry.space_group_name_H-M   'P 1'
#
loop_
_entity.id
_entity.type
_entity.pdbx_description
1 polymer ?
#
loop_
_entity_poly.entity_id
_entity_poly.type
_entity_poly.pdbx_seq_one_letter_code
_entity_poly.pdbx_strand_id
1 'polypeptide(L)'
;MVVCSITIILLSILLAGCTSSNGLSNVYLVSLQYRNASTSVSDDPVLVNPGIAEKVYNISHGNSTIREVRAGYMGLCLTLSNGAQLCSGSAAALASMVKAEGIQSNDTGAADPLNLIWIAKNFKEKIVFDGLIFIAVVLTFLCFILLSTFPGWHEEIDENGSEREVKPFPSRPVSQAALGLSALGFMFGLVSILWQHVNSSAAGTMAESLTYGAIEGHVGTAAMILGWAAVVCLGIISLALLIMILSIRMLAMLTEDD
;
A
#
# COMPACT_ATOMS: atom_id res chain seq x y z
N MET A 1 8.54 -11.94 -16.87
CA MET A 1 9.65 -11.92 -15.89
C MET A 1 9.93 -10.53 -15.37
N VAL A 2 10.38 -9.57 -16.19
CA VAL A 2 10.68 -8.18 -15.74
C VAL A 2 9.49 -7.54 -15.02
N VAL A 3 8.29 -7.61 -15.61
CA VAL A 3 7.06 -7.07 -14.99
C VAL A 3 6.77 -7.74 -13.65
N CYS A 4 7.00 -9.04 -13.50
CA CYS A 4 6.82 -9.76 -12.23
C CYS A 4 7.81 -9.26 -11.17
N SER A 5 9.08 -9.05 -11.54
CA SER A 5 10.10 -8.51 -10.64
C SER A 5 9.74 -7.09 -10.18
N ILE A 6 9.28 -6.24 -11.09
CA ILE A 6 8.79 -4.89 -10.77
C ILE A 6 7.60 -4.99 -9.79
N THR A 7 6.61 -5.82 -10.07
CA THR A 7 5.46 -6.03 -9.17
C THR A 7 5.90 -6.43 -7.77
N ILE A 8 6.81 -7.40 -7.64
CA ILE A 8 7.32 -7.86 -6.34
C ILE A 8 7.98 -6.71 -5.58
N ILE A 9 8.80 -5.91 -6.26
CA ILE A 9 9.46 -4.74 -5.66
C ILE A 9 8.42 -3.71 -5.20
N LEU A 10 7.43 -3.37 -6.04
CA LEU A 10 6.39 -2.40 -5.70
C LEU A 10 5.59 -2.84 -4.45
N LEU A 11 5.16 -4.09 -4.40
CA LEU A 11 4.42 -4.63 -3.25
C LEU A 11 5.29 -4.70 -1.99
N SER A 12 6.59 -5.00 -2.13
CA SER A 12 7.53 -5.01 -1.00
C SER A 12 7.74 -3.62 -0.41
N ILE A 13 7.90 -2.59 -1.26
CA ILE A 13 8.02 -1.19 -0.82
C ILE A 13 6.73 -0.74 -0.12
N LEU A 14 5.57 -1.11 -0.66
CA LEU A 14 4.27 -0.80 -0.05
C LEU A 14 4.14 -1.37 1.37
N LEU A 15 4.52 -2.64 1.57
CA LEU A 15 4.52 -3.29 2.88
C LEU A 15 5.52 -2.65 3.86
N ALA A 16 6.71 -2.30 3.36
CA ALA A 16 7.78 -1.69 4.16
C ALA A 16 7.58 -0.19 4.48
N GLY A 17 6.47 0.41 4.03
CA GLY A 17 6.15 1.81 4.27
C GLY A 17 6.10 2.20 5.76
N CYS A 18 6.27 3.49 6.04
CA CYS A 18 6.37 4.07 7.39
C CYS A 18 7.54 3.49 8.23
N THR A 19 8.73 3.37 7.63
CA THR A 19 9.95 2.97 8.33
C THR A 19 10.98 4.10 8.34
N SER A 20 11.95 4.04 9.26
CA SER A 20 12.97 5.09 9.48
C SER A 20 13.99 5.22 8.34
N SER A 21 13.85 4.47 7.26
CA SER A 21 14.70 4.55 6.07
C SER A 21 14.30 5.75 5.21
N ASN A 22 15.31 6.43 4.67
CA ASN A 22 15.14 7.62 3.83
C ASN A 22 14.10 7.36 2.72
N GLY A 23 13.03 8.16 2.72
CA GLY A 23 11.96 8.12 1.70
C GLY A 23 10.78 7.19 2.00
N LEU A 24 10.94 6.13 2.80
CA LEU A 24 9.84 5.21 3.11
C LEU A 24 8.84 5.78 4.12
N SER A 25 9.21 6.83 4.85
CA SER A 25 8.33 7.56 5.76
C SER A 25 7.21 8.35 5.05
N ASN A 26 7.33 8.55 3.73
CA ASN A 26 6.28 9.11 2.87
C ASN A 26 5.35 8.03 2.26
N VAL A 27 5.67 6.75 2.44
CA VAL A 27 4.80 5.64 2.02
C VAL A 27 3.94 5.26 3.22
N TYR A 28 2.75 5.85 3.31
CA TYR A 28 1.79 5.61 4.38
C TYR A 28 0.40 5.34 3.80
N LEU A 29 -0.47 4.71 4.58
CA LEU A 29 -1.86 4.43 4.22
C LEU A 29 -2.75 5.64 4.53
N VAL A 30 -2.66 6.09 5.77
CA VAL A 30 -3.39 7.22 6.31
C VAL A 30 -2.44 8.13 7.08
N SER A 31 -2.65 9.43 6.94
CA SER A 31 -2.05 10.48 7.74
C SER A 31 -3.16 11.21 8.50
N LEU A 32 -2.91 11.47 9.77
CA LEU A 32 -3.75 12.28 10.63
C LEU A 32 -2.94 13.48 11.06
N GLN A 33 -3.37 14.69 10.71
CA GLN A 33 -2.65 15.92 11.00
C GLN A 33 -3.53 16.86 11.83
N TYR A 34 -2.97 17.48 12.86
CA TYR A 34 -3.65 18.55 13.57
C TYR A 34 -3.82 19.79 12.67
N ARG A 35 -5.03 20.37 12.66
CA ARG A 35 -5.27 21.67 12.00
C ARG A 35 -4.69 22.81 12.84
N ASN A 36 -4.25 23.86 12.17
CA ASN A 36 -3.80 25.08 12.82
C ASN A 36 -4.97 25.88 13.42
N ALA A 37 -4.67 26.60 14.50
CA ALA A 37 -5.62 27.36 15.32
C ALA A 37 -6.41 28.49 14.62
N SER A 38 -6.03 28.84 13.39
CA SER A 38 -6.70 29.87 12.59
C SER A 38 -7.97 29.39 11.89
N THR A 39 -8.29 28.10 11.99
CA THR A 39 -9.44 27.49 11.31
C THR A 39 -10.66 27.57 12.22
N SER A 40 -11.64 28.41 11.86
CA SER A 40 -12.88 28.58 12.63
C SER A 40 -13.65 27.27 12.76
N VAL A 41 -14.27 27.04 13.93
CA VAL A 41 -15.24 25.97 14.16
C VAL A 41 -16.26 25.98 13.01
N SER A 42 -16.51 24.82 12.40
CA SER A 42 -17.46 24.70 11.30
C SER A 42 -18.87 25.10 11.77
N ASP A 43 -19.39 26.20 11.23
CA ASP A 43 -20.72 26.75 11.56
C ASP A 43 -21.82 26.04 10.73
N ASP A 44 -21.79 24.71 10.74
CA ASP A 44 -22.71 23.89 9.96
C ASP A 44 -24.10 23.85 10.65
N PRO A 45 -25.18 24.24 9.98
CA PRO A 45 -26.54 24.23 10.56
C PRO A 45 -27.03 22.83 10.96
N VAL A 46 -26.38 21.76 10.51
CA VAL A 46 -26.70 20.37 10.89
C VAL A 46 -26.12 20.01 12.27
N LEU A 47 -25.20 20.82 12.80
CA LEU A 47 -24.52 20.55 14.07
C LEU A 47 -25.44 20.87 15.26
N VAL A 48 -26.14 19.84 15.77
CA VAL A 48 -27.13 19.97 16.86
C VAL A 48 -26.50 20.47 18.18
N ASN A 49 -25.22 20.19 18.43
CA ASN A 49 -24.51 20.63 19.62
C ASN A 49 -23.12 21.20 19.28
N PRO A 50 -23.04 22.49 18.90
CA PRO A 50 -21.78 23.12 18.52
C PRO A 50 -20.80 23.26 19.70
N GLY A 51 -21.29 23.24 20.94
CA GLY A 51 -20.44 23.33 22.14
C GLY A 51 -19.51 22.13 22.34
N ILE A 52 -19.79 20.98 21.70
CA ILE A 52 -18.85 19.83 21.71
C ILE A 52 -17.68 20.11 20.77
N ALA A 53 -17.96 20.62 19.57
CA ALA A 53 -16.93 20.97 18.59
C ALA A 53 -15.96 21.99 19.19
N GLU A 54 -16.47 23.05 19.82
CA GLU A 54 -15.66 24.07 20.51
C GLU A 54 -14.73 23.46 21.57
N LYS A 55 -15.23 22.52 22.39
CA LYS A 55 -14.40 21.83 23.40
C LYS A 55 -13.30 20.98 22.79
N VAL A 56 -13.60 20.24 21.72
CA VAL A 56 -12.61 19.42 21.00
C VAL A 56 -11.54 20.31 20.35
N TYR A 57 -11.95 21.44 19.78
CA TYR A 57 -11.02 22.44 19.27
C TYR A 57 -10.14 23.00 20.41
N ASN A 58 -10.72 23.46 21.52
CA ASN A 58 -9.93 24.02 22.62
C ASN A 58 -8.86 23.05 23.18
N ILE A 59 -9.15 21.74 23.20
CA ILE A 59 -8.19 20.71 23.64
C ILE A 59 -7.10 20.46 22.58
N SER A 60 -7.47 20.41 21.31
CA SER A 60 -6.51 20.20 20.20
C SER A 60 -5.61 21.41 19.92
N HIS A 61 -6.04 22.61 20.32
CA HIS A 61 -5.30 23.86 20.20
C HIS A 61 -4.17 24.03 21.23
N GLY A 62 -4.00 23.07 22.17
CA GLY A 62 -2.81 23.02 23.01
C GLY A 62 -1.54 22.96 22.17
N ASN A 63 -0.41 23.41 22.72
CA ASN A 63 0.89 23.41 22.03
C ASN A 63 1.35 21.95 21.81
N SER A 64 0.84 21.30 20.76
CA SER A 64 1.08 19.89 20.50
C SER A 64 2.49 19.67 19.99
N THR A 65 3.19 18.73 20.61
CA THR A 65 4.52 18.32 20.15
C THR A 65 4.40 17.53 18.85
N ILE A 66 3.31 16.79 18.67
CA ILE A 66 3.00 16.04 17.45
C ILE A 66 2.21 16.94 16.51
N ARG A 67 2.64 16.98 15.25
CA ARG A 67 1.93 17.64 14.15
C ARG A 67 1.15 16.64 13.31
N GLU A 68 1.76 15.51 12.99
CA GLU A 68 1.20 14.51 12.06
C GLU A 68 1.53 13.09 12.53
N VAL A 69 0.58 12.18 12.38
CA VAL A 69 0.74 10.74 12.62
C VAL A 69 0.38 9.96 11.36
N ARG A 70 1.33 9.17 10.86
CA ARG A 70 1.20 8.35 9.65
C ARG A 70 1.20 6.88 10.02
N ALA A 71 0.26 6.12 9.48
CA ALA A 71 0.20 4.67 9.64
C ALA A 71 0.45 3.98 8.30
N GLY A 72 1.42 3.05 8.28
CA GLY A 72 1.67 2.12 7.19
C GLY A 72 1.15 0.72 7.52
N TYR A 73 1.50 -0.27 6.69
CA TYR A 73 1.20 -1.68 6.98
C TYR A 73 1.93 -2.19 8.22
N MET A 74 3.26 -2.02 8.25
CA MET A 74 4.09 -2.57 9.33
C MET A 74 4.52 -1.49 10.34
N GLY A 75 4.63 -0.23 9.90
CA GLY A 75 5.17 0.88 10.69
C GLY A 75 4.19 2.01 11.01
N LEU A 76 4.57 2.84 11.98
CA LEU A 76 3.95 4.11 12.33
C LEU A 76 5.04 5.18 12.31
N CYS A 77 4.74 6.36 11.79
CA CYS A 77 5.65 7.52 11.82
C CYS A 77 4.95 8.73 12.42
N LEU A 78 5.67 9.52 13.20
CA LEU A 78 5.24 10.83 13.68
C LEU A 78 6.10 11.90 13.04
N THR A 79 5.49 13.04 12.76
CA THR A 79 6.20 14.29 12.49
C THR A 79 5.93 15.22 13.68
N LEU A 80 7.00 15.63 14.35
CA LEU A 80 6.97 16.58 15.46
C LEU A 80 6.84 18.02 14.94
N SER A 81 6.46 18.95 15.82
CA SER A 81 6.35 20.39 15.50
C SER A 81 7.68 21.02 15.08
N ASN A 82 8.81 20.49 15.57
CA ASN A 82 10.17 20.88 15.16
C ASN A 82 10.60 20.32 13.78
N GLY A 83 9.75 19.54 13.11
CA GLY A 83 10.03 18.90 11.82
C GLY A 83 10.80 17.57 11.92
N ALA A 84 11.17 17.13 13.12
CA ALA A 84 11.78 15.81 13.31
C ALA A 84 10.75 14.70 13.05
N GLN A 85 11.20 13.61 12.42
CA GLN A 85 10.37 12.47 12.09
C GLN A 85 10.83 11.23 12.86
N LEU A 86 9.92 10.57 13.56
CA LEU A 86 10.18 9.37 14.34
C LEU A 86 9.33 8.23 13.82
N CYS A 87 9.94 7.09 13.47
CA CYS A 87 9.22 5.93 12.98
C CYS A 87 9.49 4.70 13.84
N SER A 88 8.46 3.88 14.07
CA SER A 88 8.55 2.64 14.85
C SER A 88 7.46 1.65 14.44
N GLY A 89 7.76 0.36 14.53
CA GLY A 89 6.75 -0.71 14.41
C GLY A 89 5.79 -0.77 15.60
N SER A 90 6.17 -0.20 16.75
CA SER A 90 5.38 -0.24 17.99
C SER A 90 4.88 1.15 18.36
N ALA A 91 3.55 1.29 18.43
CA ALA A 91 2.91 2.51 18.94
C ALA A 91 3.30 2.82 20.39
N ALA A 92 3.53 1.79 21.22
CA ALA A 92 3.95 1.97 22.60
C ALA A 92 5.36 2.54 22.70
N ALA A 93 6.29 2.05 21.86
CA ALA A 93 7.64 2.60 21.77
C ALA A 93 7.59 4.06 21.31
N LEU A 94 6.76 4.36 20.31
CA LEU A 94 6.60 5.71 19.78
C LEU A 94 6.01 6.69 20.82
N ALA A 95 4.98 6.25 21.55
CA ALA A 95 4.44 7.01 22.68
C ALA A 95 5.47 7.23 23.80
N SER A 96 6.34 6.24 24.06
CA SER A 96 7.41 6.40 25.06
C SER A 96 8.49 7.40 24.62
N MET A 97 8.82 7.45 23.34
CA MET A 97 9.75 8.43 22.78
C MET A 97 9.17 9.85 22.86
N VAL A 98 7.91 10.02 22.49
CA VAL A 98 7.22 11.32 22.62
C VAL A 98 7.10 11.74 24.07
N LYS A 99 6.84 10.82 25.00
CA LYS A 99 6.86 11.13 26.44
C LYS A 99 8.26 11.53 26.90
N ALA A 100 9.30 10.84 26.45
CA ALA A 100 10.69 11.19 26.80
C ALA A 100 11.08 12.59 26.30
N GLU A 101 10.66 12.96 25.09
CA GLU A 101 10.90 14.29 24.51
C GLU A 101 9.99 15.35 25.15
N GLY A 102 8.74 14.99 25.45
CA GLY A 102 7.74 15.81 26.10
C GLY A 102 7.97 16.04 27.60
N ILE A 103 8.82 15.25 28.28
CA ILE A 103 9.19 15.44 29.70
C ILE A 103 9.91 16.78 29.95
N GLN A 104 10.41 17.47 28.91
CA GLN A 104 10.85 18.86 29.03
C GLN A 104 9.70 19.87 29.19
N SER A 105 8.47 19.51 28.82
CA SER A 105 7.26 20.31 29.05
C SER A 105 6.38 19.58 30.08
N ASN A 106 6.04 20.24 31.19
CA ASN A 106 5.40 19.63 32.37
C ASN A 106 4.00 18.99 32.17
N ASP A 107 3.54 18.78 30.94
CA ASP A 107 2.18 18.35 30.64
C ASP A 107 2.11 17.24 29.58
N THR A 108 2.10 15.99 30.01
CA THR A 108 2.08 14.81 29.11
C THR A 108 0.80 14.71 28.25
N GLY A 109 -0.28 15.39 28.64
CA GLY A 109 -1.51 15.50 27.85
C GLY A 109 -1.40 16.49 26.69
N ALA A 110 -0.41 17.40 26.72
CA ALA A 110 -0.21 18.38 25.66
C ALA A 110 0.48 17.78 24.42
N ALA A 111 1.20 16.68 24.55
CA ALA A 111 1.96 16.10 23.43
C ALA A 111 1.07 15.51 22.33
N ASP A 112 -0.03 14.83 22.71
CA ASP A 112 -0.99 14.19 21.83
C ASP A 112 -2.43 14.36 22.39
N PRO A 113 -3.01 15.57 22.33
CA PRO A 113 -4.26 15.92 23.02
C PRO A 113 -5.49 15.10 22.56
N LEU A 114 -5.46 14.58 21.34
CA LEU A 114 -6.54 13.77 20.76
C LEU A 114 -6.14 12.29 20.59
N ASN A 115 -4.99 11.88 21.13
CA ASN A 115 -4.48 10.53 21.05
C ASN A 115 -4.40 9.97 19.61
N LEU A 116 -3.85 10.74 18.66
CA LEU A 116 -3.65 10.32 17.27
C LEU A 116 -2.78 9.06 17.19
N ILE A 117 -1.79 8.89 18.07
CA ILE A 117 -0.98 7.67 18.13
C ILE A 117 -1.88 6.45 18.39
N TRP A 118 -2.87 6.59 19.27
CA TRP A 118 -3.81 5.52 19.60
C TRP A 118 -4.78 5.24 18.46
N ILE A 119 -5.28 6.28 17.78
CA ILE A 119 -6.14 6.13 16.59
C ILE A 119 -5.37 5.40 15.49
N ALA A 120 -4.15 5.83 15.19
CA ALA A 120 -3.28 5.22 14.19
C ALA A 120 -2.92 3.76 14.53
N LYS A 121 -2.68 3.45 15.81
CA LYS A 121 -2.49 2.07 16.29
C LYS A 121 -3.72 1.20 15.99
N ASN A 122 -4.92 1.66 16.35
CA ASN A 122 -6.14 0.90 16.11
C ASN A 122 -6.42 0.72 14.63
N PHE A 123 -6.16 1.74 13.80
CA PHE A 123 -6.26 1.61 12.36
C PHE A 123 -5.35 0.49 11.84
N LYS A 124 -4.06 0.53 12.19
CA LYS A 124 -3.08 -0.49 11.78
C LYS A 124 -3.44 -1.90 12.26
N GLU A 125 -3.85 -2.05 13.52
CA GLU A 125 -4.06 -3.38 14.11
C GLU A 125 -5.44 -3.99 13.80
N LYS A 126 -6.47 -3.18 13.55
CA LYS A 126 -7.87 -3.66 13.42
C LYS A 126 -8.45 -3.51 12.02
N ILE A 127 -7.94 -2.58 11.22
CA ILE A 127 -8.54 -2.23 9.92
C ILE A 127 -7.65 -2.69 8.76
N VAL A 128 -6.34 -2.58 8.93
CA VAL A 128 -5.37 -2.97 7.90
C VAL A 128 -5.19 -4.49 7.88
N PHE A 129 -5.30 -5.08 6.69
CA PHE A 129 -5.02 -6.50 6.44
C PHE A 129 -3.97 -6.62 5.34
N ASP A 130 -2.77 -7.07 5.69
CA ASP A 130 -1.63 -7.29 4.79
C ASP A 130 -1.54 -8.72 4.25
N GLY A 131 -2.28 -9.67 4.83
CA GLY A 131 -2.22 -11.09 4.46
C GLY A 131 -2.48 -11.36 2.99
N LEU A 132 -3.44 -10.67 2.36
CA LEU A 132 -3.70 -10.82 0.91
C LEU A 132 -2.52 -10.34 0.05
N ILE A 133 -1.82 -9.28 0.48
CA ILE A 133 -0.64 -8.78 -0.24
C ILE A 133 0.49 -9.80 -0.15
N PHE A 134 0.74 -10.36 1.04
CA PHE A 134 1.74 -11.41 1.21
C PHE A 134 1.45 -12.61 0.31
N ILE A 135 0.21 -13.06 0.25
CA ILE A 135 -0.19 -14.15 -0.66
C ILE A 135 0.04 -13.75 -2.11
N ALA A 136 -0.35 -12.54 -2.53
CA ALA A 136 -0.13 -12.06 -3.89
C ALA A 136 1.36 -12.01 -4.26
N VAL A 137 2.24 -11.59 -3.34
CA VAL A 137 3.69 -11.59 -3.53
C VAL A 137 4.21 -13.02 -3.74
N VAL A 138 3.81 -13.96 -2.89
CA VAL A 138 4.22 -15.38 -3.01
C VAL A 138 3.74 -15.99 -4.33
N LEU A 139 2.48 -15.78 -4.70
CA LEU A 139 1.93 -16.27 -5.98
C LEU A 139 2.67 -15.68 -7.18
N THR A 140 3.01 -14.39 -7.13
CA THR A 140 3.78 -13.70 -8.17
C THR A 140 5.20 -14.23 -8.26
N PHE A 141 5.82 -14.54 -7.12
CA PHE A 141 7.15 -15.14 -7.06
C PHE A 141 7.17 -16.57 -7.64
N LEU A 142 6.17 -17.39 -7.30
CA LEU A 142 6.01 -18.72 -7.91
C LEU A 142 5.78 -18.61 -9.43
N CYS A 143 4.95 -17.67 -9.87
CA CYS A 143 4.77 -17.37 -11.29
C CYS A 143 6.10 -16.96 -11.95
N PHE A 144 6.91 -16.11 -11.30
CA PHE A 144 8.24 -15.73 -11.80
C PHE A 144 9.15 -16.95 -12.00
N ILE A 145 9.19 -17.89 -11.05
CA ILE A 145 9.96 -19.12 -11.18
C ILE A 145 9.46 -19.95 -12.36
N LEU A 146 8.14 -20.14 -12.52
CA LEU A 146 7.60 -20.89 -13.66
C LEU A 146 7.95 -20.22 -15.00
N LEU A 147 7.88 -18.89 -15.08
CA LEU A 147 8.29 -18.17 -16.30
C LEU A 147 9.79 -18.29 -16.60
N SER A 148 10.63 -18.51 -15.58
CA SER A 148 12.07 -18.75 -15.80
C SER A 148 12.36 -20.10 -16.47
N THR A 149 11.42 -21.04 -16.42
CA THR A 149 11.53 -22.33 -17.11
C THR A 149 11.12 -22.27 -18.59
N PHE A 150 10.67 -21.10 -19.07
CA PHE A 150 10.26 -20.96 -20.47
C PHE A 150 11.49 -21.04 -21.37
N PRO A 151 11.39 -21.78 -22.48
CA PRO A 151 12.51 -21.89 -23.39
C PRO A 151 12.87 -20.54 -24.02
N GLY A 152 14.17 -20.29 -24.11
CA GLY A 152 14.74 -19.13 -24.78
C GLY A 152 14.68 -19.24 -26.29
N TRP A 153 15.18 -18.20 -26.97
CA TRP A 153 15.54 -18.30 -28.37
C TRP A 153 16.83 -19.12 -28.49
N HIS A 154 16.85 -20.07 -29.42
CA HIS A 154 18.06 -20.80 -29.77
C HIS A 154 18.18 -20.91 -31.28
N GLU A 155 19.42 -20.97 -31.77
CA GLU A 155 19.72 -21.13 -33.19
C GLU A 155 19.75 -22.62 -33.52
N GLU A 156 19.05 -23.00 -34.59
CA GLU A 156 19.12 -24.32 -35.19
C GLU A 156 19.63 -24.19 -36.63
N ILE A 157 20.45 -25.14 -37.09
CA ILE A 157 20.92 -25.20 -38.48
C ILE A 157 19.93 -26.06 -39.26
N ASP A 158 19.31 -25.48 -40.28
CA ASP A 158 18.37 -26.16 -41.17
C ASP A 158 19.08 -27.18 -42.07
N GLU A 159 18.36 -28.09 -42.72
CA GLU A 159 18.94 -29.12 -43.61
C GLU A 159 19.74 -28.52 -44.78
N ASN A 160 19.46 -27.26 -45.13
CA ASN A 160 20.17 -26.50 -46.16
C ASN A 160 21.42 -25.76 -45.64
N GLY A 161 21.79 -25.93 -44.36
CA GLY A 161 22.94 -25.27 -43.73
C GLY A 161 22.71 -23.80 -43.37
N SER A 162 21.45 -23.32 -43.40
CA SER A 162 21.09 -21.96 -42.99
C SER A 162 20.79 -21.91 -41.49
N GLU A 163 21.31 -20.91 -40.81
CA GLU A 163 20.98 -20.63 -39.41
C GLU A 163 19.54 -20.09 -39.32
N ARG A 164 18.75 -20.65 -38.40
CA ARG A 164 17.38 -20.23 -38.11
C ARG A 164 17.19 -20.09 -36.61
N GLU A 165 16.73 -18.91 -36.18
CA GLU A 165 16.30 -18.73 -34.79
C GLU A 165 14.92 -19.36 -34.58
N VAL A 166 14.84 -20.30 -33.64
CA VAL A 166 13.60 -20.98 -33.28
C VAL A 166 13.32 -20.74 -31.80
N LYS A 167 12.04 -20.52 -31.49
CA LYS A 167 11.55 -20.46 -30.11
C LYS A 167 10.51 -21.55 -29.90
N PRO A 168 10.80 -22.60 -29.13
CA PRO A 168 9.86 -23.69 -28.94
C PRO A 168 8.71 -23.26 -28.02
N PHE A 169 7.57 -23.92 -28.16
CA PHE A 169 6.40 -23.62 -27.33
C PHE A 169 6.66 -24.01 -25.87
N PRO A 170 6.27 -23.15 -24.91
CA PRO A 170 6.36 -23.51 -23.50
C PRO A 170 5.42 -24.68 -23.19
N SER A 171 5.78 -25.48 -22.18
CA SER A 171 4.96 -26.62 -21.81
C SER A 171 3.56 -26.17 -21.35
N ARG A 172 2.52 -26.85 -21.86
CA ARG A 172 1.11 -26.57 -21.55
C ARG A 172 0.80 -26.55 -20.04
N PRO A 173 1.24 -27.52 -19.22
CA PRO A 173 0.92 -27.50 -17.78
C PRO A 173 1.57 -26.33 -17.05
N VAL A 174 2.82 -25.97 -17.39
CA VAL A 174 3.51 -24.83 -16.77
C VAL A 174 2.84 -23.51 -17.16
N SER A 175 2.46 -23.37 -18.43
CA SER A 175 1.78 -22.15 -18.91
C SER A 175 0.41 -21.97 -18.23
N GLN A 176 -0.36 -23.05 -18.08
CA GLN A 176 -1.65 -23.01 -17.38
C GLN A 176 -1.49 -22.72 -15.88
N ALA A 177 -0.51 -23.33 -15.22
CA ALA A 177 -0.20 -23.04 -13.82
C ALA A 177 0.23 -21.58 -13.62
N ALA A 178 1.09 -21.05 -14.50
CA ALA A 178 1.52 -19.65 -14.46
C ALA A 178 0.35 -18.68 -14.67
N LEU A 179 -0.58 -18.97 -15.58
CA LEU A 179 -1.80 -18.20 -15.76
C LEU A 179 -2.68 -18.23 -14.50
N GLY A 180 -2.90 -19.41 -13.92
CA GLY A 180 -3.70 -19.57 -12.71
C GLY A 180 -3.13 -18.79 -11.51
N LEU A 181 -1.82 -18.91 -11.27
CA LEU A 181 -1.13 -18.20 -10.19
C LEU A 181 -1.17 -16.69 -10.39
N SER A 182 -0.92 -16.19 -11.61
CA SER A 182 -0.96 -14.75 -11.90
C SER A 182 -2.37 -14.18 -11.82
N ALA A 183 -3.41 -14.92 -12.26
CA ALA A 183 -4.80 -14.51 -12.13
C ALA A 183 -5.26 -14.45 -10.66
N LEU A 184 -4.91 -15.45 -9.85
CA LEU A 184 -5.18 -15.42 -8.41
C LEU A 184 -4.42 -14.28 -7.71
N GLY A 185 -3.15 -14.07 -8.07
CA GLY A 185 -2.35 -12.95 -7.59
C GLY A 185 -2.97 -11.60 -7.93
N PHE A 186 -3.46 -11.43 -9.16
CA PHE A 186 -4.19 -10.24 -9.59
C PHE A 186 -5.47 -10.02 -8.76
N MET A 187 -6.29 -11.05 -8.57
CA MET A 187 -7.53 -10.94 -7.79
C MET A 187 -7.25 -10.54 -6.33
N PHE A 188 -6.31 -11.20 -5.66
CA PHE A 188 -5.96 -10.85 -4.28
C PHE A 188 -5.31 -9.48 -4.17
N GLY A 189 -4.45 -9.11 -5.12
CA GLY A 189 -3.88 -7.76 -5.22
C GLY A 189 -4.97 -6.70 -5.36
N LEU A 190 -5.90 -6.90 -6.30
CA LEU A 190 -7.01 -5.97 -6.56
C LEU A 190 -7.89 -5.78 -5.32
N VAL A 191 -8.32 -6.88 -4.69
CA VAL A 191 -9.14 -6.84 -3.47
C VAL A 191 -8.38 -6.12 -2.35
N SER A 192 -7.09 -6.40 -2.19
CA SER A 192 -6.29 -5.78 -1.13
C SER A 192 -6.12 -4.27 -1.31
N ILE A 193 -5.76 -3.80 -2.51
CA ILE A 193 -5.57 -2.37 -2.77
C ILE A 193 -6.90 -1.61 -2.71
N LEU A 194 -7.99 -2.20 -3.19
CA LEU A 194 -9.34 -1.62 -3.03
C LEU A 194 -9.71 -1.49 -1.55
N TRP A 195 -9.52 -2.57 -0.78
CA TRP A 195 -9.79 -2.58 0.66
C TRP A 195 -8.98 -1.52 1.40
N GLN A 196 -7.68 -1.43 1.11
CA GLN A 196 -6.76 -0.43 1.67
C GLN A 196 -7.21 1.00 1.34
N HIS A 197 -7.58 1.27 0.08
CA HIS A 197 -8.00 2.60 -0.36
C HIS A 197 -9.27 3.05 0.35
N VAL A 198 -10.30 2.19 0.38
CA VAL A 198 -11.57 2.46 1.05
C VAL A 198 -11.35 2.68 2.55
N ASN A 199 -10.59 1.81 3.21
CA ASN A 199 -10.35 1.93 4.65
C ASN A 199 -9.54 3.17 5.02
N SER A 200 -8.53 3.54 4.23
CA SER A 200 -7.72 4.73 4.48
C SER A 200 -8.56 6.00 4.31
N SER A 201 -9.41 6.04 3.28
CA SER A 201 -10.33 7.15 3.03
C SER A 201 -11.39 7.26 4.14
N ALA A 202 -11.97 6.12 4.53
CA ALA A 202 -12.96 6.07 5.60
C ALA A 202 -12.34 6.50 6.94
N ALA A 203 -11.16 5.99 7.29
CA ALA A 203 -10.47 6.35 8.53
C ALA A 203 -10.14 7.85 8.59
N GLY A 204 -9.65 8.44 7.50
CA GLY A 204 -9.39 9.88 7.43
C GLY A 204 -10.66 10.72 7.60
N THR A 205 -11.71 10.39 6.85
CA THR A 205 -12.99 11.12 6.89
C THR A 205 -13.69 10.97 8.24
N MET A 206 -13.66 9.76 8.82
CA MET A 206 -14.24 9.51 10.14
C MET A 206 -13.45 10.23 11.24
N ALA A 207 -12.12 10.25 11.16
CA ALA A 207 -11.30 10.99 12.12
C ALA A 207 -11.60 12.51 12.06
N GLU A 208 -11.70 13.08 10.86
CA GLU A 208 -12.08 14.48 10.67
C GLU A 208 -13.49 14.76 11.20
N SER A 209 -14.46 13.90 10.87
CA SER A 209 -15.85 14.06 11.30
C SER A 209 -16.03 13.92 12.82
N LEU A 210 -15.39 12.93 13.45
CA LEU A 210 -15.48 12.69 14.89
C LEU A 210 -14.75 13.76 15.71
N THR A 211 -13.77 14.43 15.10
CA THR A 211 -13.04 15.53 15.73
C THR A 211 -13.56 16.90 15.31
N TYR A 212 -14.70 16.95 14.62
CA TYR A 212 -15.34 18.19 14.16
C TYR A 212 -14.41 19.09 13.33
N GLY A 213 -13.47 18.48 12.60
CA GLY A 213 -12.47 19.17 11.80
C GLY A 213 -11.19 19.56 12.55
N ALA A 214 -11.02 19.21 13.83
CA ALA A 214 -9.78 19.50 14.56
C ALA A 214 -8.55 18.75 13.99
N ILE A 215 -8.79 17.63 13.29
CA ILE A 215 -7.78 16.84 12.59
C ILE A 215 -8.16 16.74 11.11
N GLU A 216 -7.16 16.84 10.24
CA GLU A 216 -7.27 16.49 8.82
C GLU A 216 -6.77 15.06 8.58
N GLY A 217 -7.60 14.27 7.90
CA GLY A 217 -7.23 12.94 7.44
C GLY A 217 -6.78 12.99 5.98
N HIS A 218 -5.60 12.46 5.68
CA HIS A 218 -5.11 12.32 4.31
C HIS A 218 -4.82 10.87 3.95
N VAL A 219 -5.17 10.49 2.73
CA VAL A 219 -4.79 9.20 2.15
C VAL A 219 -3.38 9.32 1.57
N GLY A 220 -2.52 8.35 1.84
CA GLY A 220 -1.14 8.39 1.35
C GLY A 220 -1.05 8.11 -0.15
N THR A 221 -0.82 9.17 -0.93
CA THR A 221 -0.77 9.12 -2.40
C THR A 221 0.33 8.19 -2.92
N ALA A 222 1.50 8.19 -2.29
CA ALA A 222 2.62 7.32 -2.66
C ALA A 222 2.24 5.82 -2.53
N ALA A 223 1.62 5.44 -1.42
CA ALA A 223 1.16 4.06 -1.22
C ALA A 223 0.06 3.68 -2.24
N MET A 224 -0.83 4.61 -2.58
CA MET A 224 -1.86 4.37 -3.59
C MET A 224 -1.26 4.16 -4.97
N ILE A 225 -0.30 4.98 -5.37
CA ILE A 225 0.38 4.83 -6.66
C ILE A 225 1.12 3.49 -6.74
N LEU A 226 1.88 3.12 -5.71
CA LEU A 226 2.60 1.84 -5.66
C LEU A 226 1.66 0.64 -5.74
N GLY A 227 0.56 0.67 -4.97
CA GLY A 227 -0.45 -0.38 -4.95
C GLY A 227 -1.15 -0.55 -6.31
N TRP A 228 -1.68 0.54 -6.86
CA TRP A 228 -2.37 0.50 -8.15
C TRP A 228 -1.45 0.15 -9.31
N ALA A 229 -0.21 0.65 -9.32
CA ALA A 229 0.80 0.26 -10.30
C ALA A 229 1.08 -1.24 -10.25
N ALA A 230 1.22 -1.81 -9.03
CA ALA A 230 1.41 -3.25 -8.87
C ALA A 230 0.20 -4.06 -9.39
N VAL A 231 -1.03 -3.63 -9.11
CA VAL A 231 -2.26 -4.27 -9.62
C VAL A 231 -2.34 -4.22 -11.15
N VAL A 232 -2.01 -3.09 -11.76
CA VAL A 232 -1.95 -2.97 -13.23
C VAL A 232 -0.88 -3.91 -13.80
N CYS A 233 0.30 -3.97 -13.20
CA CYS A 233 1.34 -4.91 -13.62
C CYS A 233 0.89 -6.38 -13.51
N LEU A 234 0.18 -6.76 -12.43
CA LEU A 234 -0.41 -8.09 -12.27
C LEU A 234 -1.45 -8.39 -13.36
N GLY A 235 -2.31 -7.42 -13.67
CA GLY A 235 -3.30 -7.53 -14.75
C GLY A 235 -2.63 -7.72 -16.11
N ILE A 236 -1.57 -6.96 -16.40
CA ILE A 236 -0.77 -7.10 -17.64
C ILE A 236 -0.16 -8.50 -17.72
N ILE A 237 0.42 -9.03 -16.63
CA ILE A 237 1.00 -10.38 -16.61
C ILE A 237 -0.08 -11.43 -16.92
N SER A 238 -1.22 -11.36 -16.24
CA SER A 238 -2.31 -12.32 -16.40
C SER A 238 -2.89 -12.27 -17.82
N LEU A 239 -3.13 -11.08 -18.36
CA LEU A 239 -3.64 -10.88 -19.71
C LEU A 239 -2.64 -11.34 -20.77
N ALA A 240 -1.35 -11.03 -20.61
CA ALA A 240 -0.32 -11.46 -21.54
C ALA A 240 -0.20 -12.98 -21.62
N LEU A 241 -0.27 -13.68 -20.48
CA LEU A 241 -0.27 -15.14 -20.44
C LEU A 241 -1.54 -15.73 -21.05
N LEU A 242 -2.70 -15.10 -20.83
CA LEU A 242 -3.95 -15.52 -21.43
C LEU A 242 -3.89 -15.41 -22.96
N ILE A 243 -3.46 -14.27 -23.49
CA ILE A 243 -3.30 -14.03 -24.93
C ILE A 243 -2.31 -15.04 -25.52
N MET A 244 -1.15 -15.22 -24.89
CA MET A 244 -0.15 -16.19 -25.34
C MET A 244 -0.74 -17.61 -25.46
N ILE A 245 -1.47 -18.08 -24.45
CA ILE A 245 -2.08 -19.42 -24.47
C ILE A 245 -3.16 -19.53 -25.56
N LEU A 246 -3.98 -18.49 -25.75
CA LEU A 246 -5.00 -18.48 -26.81
C LEU A 246 -4.36 -18.48 -28.20
N SER A 247 -3.31 -17.70 -28.41
CA SER A 247 -2.58 -17.66 -29.69
C SER A 247 -1.95 -19.02 -30.03
N ILE A 248 -1.34 -19.70 -29.06
CA ILE A 248 -0.76 -21.04 -29.28
C ILE A 248 -1.85 -22.05 -29.63
N ARG A 249 -3.01 -21.98 -28.98
CA ARG A 249 -4.16 -22.86 -29.31
C ARG A 249 -4.68 -22.60 -30.71
N MET A 250 -4.81 -21.32 -31.10
CA MET A 250 -5.26 -20.95 -32.43
C MET A 250 -4.29 -21.44 -33.51
N LEU A 251 -2.99 -21.25 -33.29
CA LEU A 251 -1.96 -21.71 -34.23
C LEU A 251 -2.00 -23.24 -34.37
N ALA A 252 -2.10 -23.97 -33.26
CA ALA A 252 -2.17 -25.43 -33.28
C ALA A 252 -3.36 -25.93 -34.10
N MET A 253 -4.54 -25.33 -33.93
CA MET A 253 -5.73 -25.68 -34.73
C MET A 253 -5.51 -25.43 -36.23
N LEU A 254 -4.93 -24.29 -36.60
CA LEU A 254 -4.68 -23.96 -38.02
C LEU A 254 -3.67 -24.90 -38.69
N THR A 255 -2.67 -25.40 -37.95
CA THR A 255 -1.70 -26.38 -38.47
C THR A 255 -2.19 -27.83 -38.44
N GLU A 256 -3.23 -28.15 -37.67
CA GLU A 256 -3.84 -29.50 -37.66
C GLU A 256 -4.90 -29.66 -38.77
N ASP A 257 -5.40 -28.56 -39.34
CA ASP A 257 -6.38 -28.54 -40.44
C ASP A 257 -5.74 -28.61 -41.86
N ASP A 258 -4.40 -28.59 -41.96
CA ASP A 258 -3.60 -28.83 -43.19
C ASP A 258 -3.01 -30.25 -43.20
#